data_AF-A0A257ADU6-F1
#
_entry.id   AF-A0A257ADU6-F1
#
_cell.length_a   1.000
_cell.length_b   1.000
_cell.length_c   1.000
_cell.angle_alpha   90.00
_cell.angle_beta   90.00
_cell.angle_gamma   90.00
#
_symmetry.space_group_name_H-M   'P 1'
#
loop_
_entity.id
_entity.type
_entity.pdbx_description
1 polymer ?
#
loop_
_entity_poly.entity_id
_entity_poly.type
_entity_poly.pdbx_seq_one_letter_code
_entity_poly.pdbx_strand_id
1 'polypeptide(L)' 'MKPRPPYFLSEENIDHDSEIFDYIQELHDYLWAFVRTQIPGASGKLEEYLDEALEIAKRKIDGVEGGER' A
#
# COMPACT_ATOMS: atom_id res chain seq x y z
N MET A 1 -28.66 -7.71 -0.22
CA MET A 1 -28.12 -6.33 -0.23
C MET A 1 -29.25 -5.36 -0.53
N LYS A 2 -29.31 -4.21 0.14
CA LYS A 2 -30.31 -3.16 -0.17
C LYS A 2 -29.97 -2.52 -1.53
N PRO A 3 -30.94 -2.24 -2.41
CA PRO A 3 -30.67 -1.53 -3.66
C PRO A 3 -30.15 -0.13 -3.33
N ARG A 4 -28.97 0.20 -3.86
CA ARG A 4 -28.34 1.52 -3.70
C ARG A 4 -28.78 2.40 -4.88
N PRO A 5 -29.13 3.67 -4.66
CA PRO A 5 -29.41 4.58 -5.76
C PRO A 5 -28.17 4.79 -6.65
N PRO A 6 -28.34 5.13 -7.94
CA PRO A 6 -27.23 5.25 -8.90
C PRO A 6 -26.12 6.24 -8.48
N TYR A 7 -26.50 7.25 -7.69
CA TYR A 7 -25.64 8.31 -7.18
C TYR A 7 -25.01 7.99 -5.81
N PHE A 8 -25.16 6.76 -5.30
CA PHE A 8 -24.61 6.39 -3.99
C PHE A 8 -23.09 6.56 -3.89
N LEU A 9 -22.37 6.48 -5.02
CA LEU A 9 -20.93 6.73 -5.13
C LEU A 9 -20.61 8.04 -5.88
N SER A 10 -21.56 8.97 -5.96
CA SER A 10 -21.28 10.29 -6.56
C SER A 10 -20.38 11.12 -5.63
N GLU A 11 -19.54 11.98 -6.22
CA GLU A 11 -18.64 12.88 -5.49
C GLU A 11 -19.37 13.71 -4.42
N GLU A 12 -20.63 14.11 -4.68
CA GLU A 12 -21.47 14.86 -3.74
C GLU A 12 -21.84 14.08 -2.46
N ASN A 13 -21.72 12.75 -2.48
CA ASN A 13 -22.05 11.86 -1.36
C ASN A 13 -20.81 11.20 -0.73
N ILE A 14 -19.62 11.48 -1.26
CA ILE A 14 -18.36 10.98 -0.75
C ILE A 14 -17.65 12.16 -0.08
N ASP A 15 -17.59 12.12 1.24
CA ASP A 15 -16.78 13.08 1.99
C ASP A 15 -15.31 12.71 1.87
N HIS A 16 -14.63 13.30 0.89
CA HIS A 16 -13.21 13.08 0.60
C HIS A 16 -12.28 13.69 1.67
N ASP A 17 -12.80 14.60 2.50
CA ASP A 17 -12.09 15.19 3.64
C ASP A 17 -12.40 14.42 4.94
N SER A 18 -13.05 13.26 4.84
CA SER A 18 -13.31 12.41 6.01
C SER A 18 -12.06 11.69 6.50
N GLU A 19 -12.03 11.37 7.79
CA GLU A 19 -10.95 10.60 8.44
C GLU A 19 -10.65 9.27 7.73
N ILE A 20 -11.61 8.70 7.00
CA ILE A 20 -11.42 7.46 6.23
C ILE A 20 -10.47 7.67 5.06
N PHE A 21 -10.58 8.77 4.32
CA PHE A 21 -9.68 9.07 3.21
C PHE A 21 -8.29 9.46 3.71
N ASP A 22 -8.21 10.20 4.82
CA ASP A 22 -6.95 10.48 5.51
C ASP A 22 -6.25 9.17 5.90
N TYR A 23 -6.99 8.23 6.49
CA TYR A 23 -6.45 6.93 6.86
C TYR A 23 -6.01 6.09 5.66
N ILE A 24 -6.76 6.10 4.55
CA ILE A 24 -6.36 5.43 3.31
C ILE A 24 -5.07 6.05 2.75
N GLN A 25 -4.96 7.38 2.76
CA GLN A 25 -3.77 8.09 2.31
C GLN A 25 -2.55 7.74 3.18
N GLU A 26 -2.73 7.71 4.51
CA GLU A 26 -1.68 7.33 5.45
C GLU A 26 -1.18 5.89 5.20
N LEU A 27 -2.11 4.93 5.03
CA LEU A 27 -1.75 3.55 4.69
C LEU A 27 -1.01 3.44 3.36
N HIS A 28 -1.46 4.19 2.35
CA HIS A 28 -0.80 4.23 1.06
C HIS A 28 0.63 4.80 1.16
N ASP A 29 0.84 5.82 1.98
CA ASP A 29 2.17 6.40 2.22
C ASP A 29 3.09 5.43 2.96
N TYR A 30 2.57 4.68 3.96
CA TYR A 30 3.34 3.63 4.62
C TYR A 30 3.76 2.51 3.67
N LEU A 31 2.88 2.10 2.74
CA LEU A 31 3.24 1.10 1.73
C LEU A 31 4.35 1.61 0.81
N TRP A 32 4.30 2.87 0.39
CA TRP A 32 5.39 3.48 -0.37
C TRP A 32 6.68 3.57 0.40
N ALA A 33 6.62 3.93 1.69
CA ALA A 33 7.79 3.95 2.55
C ALA A 33 8.42 2.54 2.61
N PHE A 34 7.61 1.51 2.83
CA PHE A 34 8.06 0.11 2.80
C PHE A 34 8.72 -0.25 1.46
N VAL A 35 8.03 -0.02 0.33
CA VAL A 35 8.58 -0.32 -1.00
C VAL A 35 9.94 0.35 -1.20
N ARG A 36 10.06 1.63 -0.87
CA ARG A 36 11.32 2.39 -1.03
C ARG A 36 12.43 1.93 -0.09
N THR A 37 12.10 1.31 1.04
CA THR A 37 13.13 0.67 1.89
C THR A 37 13.76 -0.56 1.22
N GLN A 38 13.03 -1.22 0.32
CA GLN A 38 13.50 -2.40 -0.40
C GLN A 38 14.03 -2.07 -1.80
N ILE A 39 13.38 -1.12 -2.49
CA ILE A 39 13.64 -0.71 -3.88
C ILE A 39 13.81 0.83 -3.90
N PRO A 40 15.04 1.34 -3.64
CA PRO A 40 15.29 2.78 -3.63
C PRO A 40 14.98 3.43 -4.99
N GLY A 41 14.24 4.54 -4.98
CA GLY A 41 13.87 5.27 -6.19
C GLY A 41 12.61 4.77 -6.90
N ALA A 42 11.92 3.76 -6.36
CA ALA A 42 10.64 3.30 -6.90
C ALA A 42 9.60 4.45 -7.00
N SER A 43 8.99 4.56 -8.18
CA SER A 43 7.97 5.55 -8.53
C SER A 43 7.04 5.00 -9.61
N GLY A 44 5.82 5.51 -9.70
CA GLY A 44 4.79 4.97 -10.62
C GLY A 44 3.62 4.37 -9.85
N LYS A 45 3.11 3.21 -10.28
CA LYS A 45 2.00 2.55 -9.60
C LYS A 45 2.52 1.63 -8.50
N LEU A 46 1.98 1.76 -7.29
CA LEU A 46 2.42 0.97 -6.13
C LEU A 46 2.28 -0.55 -6.36
N GLU A 47 1.21 -0.98 -7.05
CA GLU A 47 0.93 -2.39 -7.37
C GLU A 47 2.03 -3.08 -8.17
N GLU A 48 2.82 -2.33 -8.94
CA GLU A 48 3.92 -2.87 -9.76
C GLU A 48 5.13 -3.28 -8.92
N TYR A 49 5.24 -2.77 -7.67
CA TYR A 49 6.42 -2.95 -6.82
C TYR A 49 6.18 -3.75 -5.54
N LEU A 50 4.91 -3.91 -5.11
CA LEU A 50 4.58 -4.52 -3.82
C LEU A 50 5.09 -5.96 -3.70
N ASP A 51 4.80 -6.79 -4.71
CA ASP A 51 5.21 -8.20 -4.72
C ASP A 51 6.74 -8.33 -4.70
N GLU A 52 7.44 -7.52 -5.51
CA GLU A 52 8.91 -7.53 -5.55
C GLU A 52 9.52 -7.09 -4.22
N ALA A 53 9.01 -6.02 -3.61
CA ALA A 53 9.48 -5.53 -2.32
C ALA A 53 9.26 -6.58 -1.21
N LEU A 54 8.14 -7.30 -1.22
CA LEU A 54 7.86 -8.40 -0.29
C LEU A 54 8.85 -9.56 -0.48
N GLU A 55 9.14 -9.95 -1.71
CA GLU A 55 10.10 -11.04 -1.99
C GLU A 55 11.52 -10.66 -1.58
N ILE A 56 11.94 -9.40 -1.79
CA ILE A 56 13.23 -8.90 -1.28
C ILE A 56 13.28 -8.96 0.25
N ALA A 57 12.21 -8.52 0.92
CA ALA A 57 12.13 -8.53 2.38
C ALA A 57 12.20 -9.95 2.95
N LYS A 58 11.45 -10.91 2.39
CA LYS A 58 11.49 -12.32 2.80
C LYS A 58 12.88 -12.92 2.65
N ARG A 59 13.54 -12.71 1.50
CA ARG A 59 14.92 -13.20 1.27
C ARG A 59 15.92 -12.63 2.28
N LYS A 60 15.75 -11.38 2.72
CA LYS A 60 16.58 -10.78 3.76
C LYS A 60 16.36 -11.45 5.11
N ILE A 61 15.11 -11.77 5.46
CA ILE A 61 14.78 -12.49 6.70
C ILE A 61 15.39 -13.90 6.66
N ASP A 62 15.11 -14.66 5.60
CA ASP A 62 15.61 -16.03 5.44
C ASP A 62 17.14 -16.09 5.33
N GLY A 63 17.75 -15.07 4.72
CA GLY A 63 19.21 -14.95 4.59
C GLY A 63 19.92 -14.56 5.88
N VAL A 64 19.21 -13.94 6.84
CA VAL A 64 19.76 -13.63 8.18
C VAL A 64 19.76 -14.89 9.06
N GLU A 65 18.83 -15.82 8.88
CA GLU A 65 18.80 -17.11 9.61
C GLU A 65 19.86 -18.11 9.10
N GLY A 66 20.42 -17.92 7.91
CA GLY A 66 21.50 -18.75 7.34
C GLY A 66 22.93 -18.26 7.64
N GLY A 67 23.07 -17.21 8.44
CA GLY A 67 24.31 -16.47 8.68
C GLY A 67 24.96 -16.72 10.04
N GLU A 68 24.93 -17.95 10.56
CA GLU A 68 25.82 -18.33 11.68
C GLU A 68 27.18 -18.78 11.12
N ARG A 69 28.20 -17.93 11.32
CA ARG A 69 29.61 -18.31 11.29
C ARG A 69 30.23 -18.01 12.64
#